data_AF-A0AAD9QP45-F1
#
_entry.id   AF-A0AAD9QP45-F1
#
_cell.length_a   1.000
_cell.length_b   1.000
_cell.length_c   1.000
_cell.angle_alpha   90.00
_cell.angle_beta   90.00
_cell.angle_gamma   90.00
#
_symmetry.space_group_name_H-M   'P 1'
#
loop_
_entity.id
_entity.type
_entity.pdbx_description
1 polymer ?
#
loop_
_entity_poly.entity_id
_entity_poly.type
_entity_poly.pdbx_seq_one_letter_code
_entity_poly.pdbx_strand_id
1 'polypeptide(L)'
;MASSAKPKIMNWTPLHDLVLCKEIFFVNPYSAKKKSIQRSALWQKIAENLNSVKDPCFIVEKRSVRDRIAILIQRFKRQQAQELRESGTTPQHTDYGAMESSDTEQQEMNDENSGKVEADRKSSLDMRQKALETMDKTHKRNPEEGRALEYLKERAQQDQALKQEELELKKQENERLQNIQTLLIQMFKVMMDQQQQVQKQEKDDMSKMFKTLLD
;
A
#
# COMPACT_ATOMS: atom_id res chain seq x y z
N MET A 1 -33.77 -35.44 -4.29
CA MET A 1 -32.31 -35.62 -4.29
C MET A 1 -31.70 -34.56 -5.21
N ALA A 2 -31.16 -33.47 -4.66
CA ALA A 2 -30.41 -32.49 -5.45
C ALA A 2 -28.92 -32.85 -5.33
N SER A 3 -28.37 -33.44 -6.39
CA SER A 3 -26.94 -33.70 -6.49
C SER A 3 -26.21 -32.36 -6.58
N SER A 4 -25.68 -31.90 -5.44
CA SER A 4 -24.80 -30.73 -5.39
C SER A 4 -23.45 -31.15 -5.96
N ALA A 5 -23.33 -31.12 -7.29
CA ALA A 5 -22.07 -31.29 -7.97
C ALA A 5 -21.14 -30.16 -7.52
N LYS A 6 -19.99 -30.51 -6.93
CA LYS A 6 -18.97 -29.52 -6.53
C LYS A 6 -18.64 -28.66 -7.75
N PRO A 7 -18.63 -27.32 -7.64
CA PRO A 7 -18.34 -26.46 -8.78
C PRO A 7 -16.97 -26.82 -9.33
N LYS A 8 -16.93 -27.09 -10.64
CA LYS A 8 -15.69 -27.45 -11.34
C LYS A 8 -14.72 -26.28 -11.17
N ILE A 9 -13.63 -26.50 -10.44
CA ILE A 9 -12.60 -25.48 -10.24
C ILE A 9 -11.97 -25.18 -11.61
N MET A 10 -12.02 -23.92 -12.02
CA MET A 10 -11.45 -23.48 -13.28
C MET A 10 -9.91 -23.53 -13.20
N ASN A 11 -9.29 -24.12 -14.23
CA ASN A 11 -7.83 -24.14 -14.35
C ASN A 11 -7.37 -22.86 -15.04
N TRP A 12 -6.78 -21.94 -14.26
CA TRP A 12 -6.29 -20.67 -14.76
C TRP A 12 -4.88 -20.79 -15.31
N THR A 13 -4.71 -20.49 -16.60
CA THR A 13 -3.38 -20.38 -17.24
C THR A 13 -3.01 -18.91 -17.49
N PRO A 14 -1.75 -18.60 -17.82
CA PRO A 14 -1.35 -17.22 -18.14
C PRO A 14 -2.18 -16.59 -19.28
N LEU A 15 -2.62 -17.40 -20.26
CA LEU A 15 -3.48 -16.92 -21.34
C LEU A 15 -4.87 -16.51 -20.80
N HIS A 16 -5.43 -17.27 -19.85
CA HIS A 16 -6.68 -16.92 -19.19
C HIS A 16 -6.54 -15.62 -18.39
N ASP A 17 -5.43 -15.46 -17.66
CA ASP A 17 -5.15 -14.25 -16.88
C ASP A 17 -5.04 -13.01 -17.78
N LEU A 18 -4.40 -13.14 -18.94
CA LEU A 18 -4.26 -12.06 -19.91
C LEU A 18 -5.63 -11.62 -20.46
N VAL A 19 -6.47 -12.58 -20.85
CA VAL A 19 -7.83 -12.28 -21.35
C VAL A 19 -8.71 -11.69 -20.24
N LEU A 20 -8.64 -12.22 -19.02
CA LEU A 20 -9.31 -11.68 -17.85
C LEU A 20 -8.92 -10.21 -17.60
N CYS A 21 -7.63 -9.90 -17.60
CA CYS A 21 -7.14 -8.53 -17.38
C CYS A 21 -7.60 -7.57 -18.48
N LYS A 22 -7.58 -8.01 -19.74
CA LYS A 22 -8.10 -7.22 -20.88
C LYS A 22 -9.60 -6.93 -20.73
N GLU A 23 -10.38 -7.93 -20.35
CA GLU A 23 -11.82 -7.76 -20.17
C GLU A 23 -12.16 -6.82 -19.02
N ILE A 24 -11.44 -6.92 -17.89
CA ILE A 24 -11.59 -6.01 -16.75
C ILE A 24 -11.21 -4.59 -17.14
N PHE A 25 -10.14 -4.40 -17.92
CA PHE A 25 -9.74 -3.09 -18.42
C PHE A 25 -10.82 -2.47 -19.32
N PHE A 26 -11.39 -3.27 -20.23
CA PHE A 26 -12.40 -2.81 -21.18
C PHE A 26 -13.74 -2.48 -20.49
N VAL A 27 -14.25 -3.36 -19.63
CA VAL A 27 -15.53 -3.14 -18.93
C VAL A 27 -15.40 -2.13 -17.79
N ASN A 28 -14.21 -2.01 -17.22
CA ASN A 28 -13.87 -1.13 -16.10
C ASN A 28 -14.91 -1.16 -14.97
N PRO A 29 -15.01 -2.26 -14.20
CA PRO A 29 -15.95 -2.37 -13.09
C PRO A 29 -15.69 -1.37 -11.96
N TYR A 30 -14.49 -0.76 -11.95
CA TYR A 30 -14.10 0.24 -10.95
C TYR A 30 -14.68 1.63 -11.21
N SER A 31 -15.17 1.89 -12.43
CA SER A 31 -15.87 3.14 -12.79
C SER A 31 -17.15 3.38 -11.96
N ALA A 32 -17.89 2.32 -11.62
CA ALA A 32 -19.09 2.41 -10.80
C ALA A 32 -18.78 2.46 -9.30
N LYS A 33 -19.65 3.10 -8.49
CA LYS A 33 -19.46 3.22 -7.02
C LYS A 33 -19.27 1.85 -6.35
N LYS A 34 -18.40 1.78 -5.34
CA LYS A 34 -18.17 0.59 -4.51
C LYS A 34 -19.50 0.12 -3.88
N LYS A 35 -19.69 -1.20 -3.77
CA LYS A 35 -20.92 -1.85 -3.27
C LYS A 35 -22.23 -1.54 -4.04
N SER A 36 -22.16 -0.83 -5.18
CA SER A 36 -23.36 -0.58 -5.99
C SER A 36 -23.83 -1.82 -6.77
N ILE A 37 -25.13 -1.85 -7.06
CA ILE A 37 -25.75 -2.84 -7.94
C ILE A 37 -25.11 -2.77 -9.34
N GLN A 38 -24.86 -1.54 -9.84
CA GLN A 38 -24.19 -1.31 -11.12
C GLN A 38 -22.81 -1.97 -11.17
N ARG A 39 -21.98 -1.80 -10.12
CA ARG A 39 -20.68 -2.48 -10.05
C ARG A 39 -20.84 -4.00 -10.03
N SER A 40 -21.82 -4.55 -9.31
CA SER A 40 -22.12 -5.98 -9.35
C SER A 40 -22.53 -6.46 -10.74
N ALA A 41 -23.31 -5.67 -11.48
CA ALA A 41 -23.71 -5.97 -12.85
C ALA A 41 -22.52 -5.94 -13.83
N LEU A 42 -21.57 -5.01 -13.68
CA LEU A 42 -20.34 -4.98 -14.46
C LEU A 42 -19.48 -6.24 -14.24
N TRP A 43 -19.34 -6.70 -12.99
CA TRP A 43 -18.65 -7.96 -12.69
C TRP A 43 -19.36 -9.19 -13.27
N GLN A 44 -20.69 -9.16 -13.29
CA GLN A 44 -21.50 -10.22 -13.90
C GLN A 44 -21.29 -10.27 -15.43
N LYS A 45 -21.33 -9.10 -16.08
CA LYS A 45 -21.06 -8.94 -17.52
C LYS A 45 -19.68 -9.47 -17.90
N ILE A 46 -18.65 -9.21 -17.08
CA ILE A 46 -17.30 -9.75 -17.31
C ILE A 46 -17.32 -11.28 -17.30
N ALA A 47 -17.98 -11.91 -16.32
CA ALA A 47 -18.06 -13.37 -16.28
C ALA A 47 -18.78 -13.95 -17.50
N GLU A 48 -19.87 -13.32 -17.95
CA GLU A 48 -20.61 -13.70 -19.16
C GLU A 48 -19.76 -13.57 -20.43
N ASN A 49 -19.06 -12.45 -20.58
CA ASN A 49 -18.17 -12.21 -21.71
C ASN A 49 -17.04 -13.24 -21.73
N LEU A 50 -16.41 -13.53 -20.59
CA LEU A 50 -15.35 -14.53 -20.50
C LEU A 50 -15.85 -15.93 -20.89
N ASN A 51 -17.01 -16.35 -20.39
CA ASN A 51 -17.60 -17.65 -20.75
C ASN A 51 -18.01 -17.75 -22.23
N SER A 52 -18.13 -16.63 -22.95
CA SER A 52 -18.38 -16.62 -24.39
C SER A 52 -17.12 -16.82 -25.25
N VAL A 53 -15.94 -16.69 -24.65
CA VAL A 53 -14.65 -16.90 -25.33
C VAL A 53 -14.40 -18.39 -25.55
N LYS A 54 -14.10 -18.77 -26.80
CA LYS A 54 -13.87 -20.16 -27.20
C LYS A 54 -12.45 -20.66 -26.89
N ASP A 55 -11.46 -19.78 -27.01
CA ASP A 55 -10.06 -20.08 -26.70
C ASP A 55 -9.36 -18.84 -26.14
N PRO A 56 -8.88 -18.86 -24.88
CA PRO A 56 -9.05 -19.94 -23.92
C PRO A 56 -10.52 -20.07 -23.46
N CYS A 57 -10.98 -21.31 -23.23
CA CYS A 57 -12.36 -21.57 -22.77
C CYS A 57 -12.49 -21.28 -21.27
N PHE A 58 -13.48 -20.47 -20.89
CA PHE A 58 -13.76 -20.14 -19.50
C PHE A 58 -14.98 -20.88 -18.97
N ILE A 59 -14.90 -21.33 -17.72
CA ILE A 59 -16.02 -21.81 -16.91
C ILE A 59 -15.94 -21.07 -15.58
N VAL A 60 -16.46 -19.85 -15.54
CA VAL A 60 -16.30 -18.95 -14.38
C VAL A 60 -17.61 -18.30 -13.95
N GLU A 61 -17.72 -18.03 -12.66
CA GLU A 61 -18.77 -17.19 -12.09
C GLU A 61 -18.21 -15.85 -11.61
N LYS A 62 -19.11 -14.88 -11.37
CA LYS A 62 -18.76 -13.55 -10.84
C LYS A 62 -17.80 -13.60 -9.66
N ARG A 63 -17.99 -14.56 -8.74
CA ARG A 63 -17.13 -14.73 -7.57
C ARG A 63 -15.73 -15.19 -7.97
N SER A 64 -15.61 -16.21 -8.81
CA SER A 64 -14.33 -16.75 -9.29
C SER A 64 -13.51 -15.71 -10.04
N VAL A 65 -14.15 -14.85 -10.84
CA VAL A 65 -13.52 -13.73 -11.53
C VAL A 65 -12.90 -12.73 -10.54
N ARG A 66 -13.67 -12.34 -9.51
CA ARG A 66 -13.23 -11.41 -8.47
C ARG A 66 -12.09 -11.99 -7.61
N ASP A 67 -12.20 -13.26 -7.26
CA ASP A 67 -11.18 -13.95 -6.47
C ASP A 67 -9.88 -14.07 -7.28
N ARG A 68 -9.97 -14.41 -8.58
CA ARG A 68 -8.79 -14.52 -9.44
C ARG A 68 -8.06 -13.19 -9.61
N ILE A 69 -8.77 -12.10 -9.88
CA ILE A 69 -8.11 -10.79 -10.04
C ILE A 69 -7.46 -10.31 -8.73
N ALA A 70 -8.06 -10.62 -7.58
CA ALA A 70 -7.45 -10.32 -6.27
C ALA A 70 -6.11 -11.07 -6.09
N ILE A 71 -6.06 -12.35 -6.48
CA ILE A 71 -4.82 -13.15 -6.47
C ILE A 71 -3.76 -12.54 -7.40
N LEU A 72 -4.14 -12.12 -8.61
CA LEU A 72 -3.22 -11.49 -9.56
C LEU A 72 -2.65 -10.17 -9.04
N ILE A 73 -3.49 -9.30 -8.46
CA ILE A 73 -3.06 -8.05 -7.84
C ILE A 73 -2.10 -8.33 -6.68
N GLN A 74 -2.41 -9.30 -5.82
CA GLN A 74 -1.55 -9.65 -4.70
C GLN A 74 -0.20 -10.20 -5.15
N ARG A 75 -0.19 -11.04 -6.20
CA ARG A 75 1.03 -11.57 -6.81
C ARG A 75 1.89 -10.43 -7.38
N PHE A 76 1.29 -9.49 -8.09
CA PHE A 76 1.99 -8.32 -8.64
C PHE A 76 2.61 -7.44 -7.54
N LYS A 77 1.85 -7.16 -6.47
CA LYS A 77 2.38 -6.41 -5.31
C LYS A 77 3.55 -7.14 -4.64
N ARG A 78 3.48 -8.47 -4.53
CA ARG A 78 4.57 -9.27 -3.96
C ARG A 78 5.81 -9.25 -4.85
N GLN A 79 5.64 -9.36 -6.17
CA GLN A 79 6.75 -9.29 -7.13
C GLN A 79 7.44 -7.92 -7.06
N GLN A 80 6.69 -6.82 -7.07
CA GLN A 80 7.28 -5.48 -6.92
C GLN A 80 8.01 -5.30 -5.57
N ALA A 81 7.44 -5.80 -4.47
CA ALA A 81 8.11 -5.74 -3.17
C ALA A 81 9.40 -6.57 -3.13
N GLN A 82 9.42 -7.71 -3.83
CA GLN A 82 10.60 -8.56 -3.95
C GLN A 82 11.66 -7.91 -4.85
N GLU A 83 11.28 -7.37 -6.01
CA GLU A 83 12.16 -6.61 -6.89
C GLU A 83 12.77 -5.40 -6.17
N LEU A 84 11.98 -4.66 -5.39
CA LEU A 84 12.48 -3.54 -4.61
C LEU A 84 13.47 -3.98 -3.51
N ARG A 85 13.23 -5.14 -2.90
CA ARG A 85 14.13 -5.74 -1.90
C ARG A 85 15.43 -6.28 -2.53
N GLU A 86 15.35 -6.82 -3.73
CA GLU A 86 16.49 -7.43 -4.44
C GLU A 86 17.33 -6.40 -5.20
N SER A 87 16.73 -5.30 -5.66
CA SER A 87 17.42 -4.22 -6.37
C SER A 87 18.29 -3.38 -5.44
N GLY A 88 18.12 -3.45 -4.12
CA GLY A 88 18.92 -2.71 -3.13
C GLY A 88 18.87 -1.19 -3.27
N THR A 89 18.07 -0.68 -4.19
CA THR A 89 17.89 0.74 -4.48
C THR A 89 16.70 1.25 -3.67
N THR A 90 17.02 2.12 -2.72
CA THR A 90 16.12 3.07 -2.08
C THR A 90 15.15 3.63 -3.13
N PRO A 91 13.82 3.60 -2.90
CA PRO A 91 12.89 4.29 -3.79
C PRO A 91 13.30 5.75 -3.90
N GLN A 92 13.79 6.16 -5.06
CA GLN A 92 13.73 7.55 -5.44
C GLN A 92 12.23 7.86 -5.50
N HIS A 93 11.75 8.64 -4.53
CA HIS A 93 10.39 9.15 -4.52
C HIS A 93 10.18 9.95 -5.82
N THR A 94 9.70 9.27 -6.86
CA THR A 94 9.09 9.92 -8.01
C THR A 94 7.64 10.17 -7.64
N ASP A 95 7.27 11.44 -7.68
CA ASP A 95 6.01 12.02 -7.24
C ASP A 95 4.77 11.35 -7.83
N TYR A 96 4.32 10.26 -7.21
CA TYR A 96 2.99 9.69 -7.42
C TYR A 96 2.25 9.51 -6.08
N GLY A 97 2.34 10.53 -5.23
CA GLY A 97 1.48 10.72 -4.04
C GLY A 97 0.02 11.07 -4.37
N ALA A 98 -0.46 10.78 -5.59
CA ALA A 98 -1.83 11.05 -6.03
C ALA A 98 -2.72 9.80 -6.08
N MET A 99 -2.19 8.62 -5.74
CA MET A 99 -2.98 7.40 -5.55
C MET A 99 -3.16 7.04 -4.06
N GLU A 100 -2.71 7.92 -3.17
CA GLU A 100 -2.82 7.83 -1.71
C GLU A 100 -4.14 8.48 -1.25
N SER A 101 -5.27 7.98 -1.76
CA SER A 101 -6.62 8.41 -1.34
C SER A 101 -7.66 7.32 -1.61
N SER A 102 -7.41 6.09 -1.17
CA SER A 102 -8.42 5.01 -1.25
C SER A 102 -8.37 4.00 -0.10
N ASP A 103 -7.65 4.30 0.98
CA ASP A 103 -7.55 3.44 2.17
C ASP A 103 -8.15 4.09 3.43
N THR A 104 -9.15 4.96 3.23
CA THR A 104 -10.06 5.37 4.31
C THR A 104 -11.43 4.75 4.05
N GLU A 105 -12.14 4.34 5.10
CA GLU A 105 -13.49 3.76 5.12
C GLU A 105 -13.55 2.21 5.11
N GLN A 106 -12.82 1.61 6.07
CA GLN A 106 -13.38 0.54 6.90
C GLN A 106 -14.13 1.14 8.11
N GLN A 107 -15.10 2.02 7.87
CA GLN A 107 -16.03 2.50 8.89
C GLN A 107 -17.16 3.19 8.16
N GLU A 108 -18.36 2.63 8.31
CA GLU A 108 -19.69 3.14 7.97
C GLU A 108 -20.55 1.93 7.54
N MET A 109 -20.83 1.09 8.54
CA MET A 109 -21.97 0.18 8.58
C MET A 109 -22.91 0.77 9.64
N ASN A 110 -23.55 1.89 9.32
CA ASN A 110 -24.70 2.36 10.08
C ASN A 110 -25.47 3.39 9.25
N ASP A 111 -26.41 2.93 8.45
CA ASP A 111 -27.78 3.44 8.63
C ASP A 111 -28.78 2.47 7.99
N GLU A 112 -30.00 2.46 8.53
CA GLU A 112 -31.16 1.64 8.13
C GLU A 112 -31.15 0.17 8.56
N ASN A 113 -31.41 -0.09 9.85
CA ASN A 113 -32.50 -0.98 10.31
C ASN A 113 -32.58 -1.01 11.86
N SER A 114 -33.06 0.07 12.46
CA SER A 114 -33.06 0.32 13.91
C SER A 114 -34.05 -0.50 14.76
N GLY A 115 -34.68 -1.56 14.22
CA GLY A 115 -35.63 -2.37 14.99
C GLY A 115 -35.14 -3.76 15.43
N LYS A 116 -34.19 -4.37 14.70
CA LYS A 116 -33.91 -5.82 14.84
C LYS A 116 -32.49 -6.17 15.29
N VAL A 117 -31.61 -5.18 15.38
CA VAL A 117 -30.17 -5.35 15.70
C VAL A 117 -29.90 -5.39 17.22
N GLU A 118 -30.76 -4.81 18.05
CA GLU A 118 -30.49 -4.70 19.50
C GLU A 118 -30.53 -6.07 20.22
N ALA A 119 -31.43 -6.97 19.80
CA ALA A 119 -31.54 -8.31 20.40
C ALA A 119 -30.34 -9.21 20.02
N ASP A 120 -29.85 -9.10 18.79
CA ASP A 120 -28.71 -9.88 18.28
C ASP A 120 -27.37 -9.35 18.83
N ARG A 121 -27.25 -8.02 18.99
CA ARG A 121 -26.09 -7.39 19.62
C ARG A 121 -25.93 -7.81 21.09
N LYS A 122 -27.03 -7.89 21.84
CA LYS A 122 -26.99 -8.33 23.24
C LYS A 122 -26.66 -9.81 23.38
N SER A 123 -27.17 -10.65 22.46
CA SER A 123 -26.85 -12.08 22.42
C SER A 123 -25.40 -12.37 22.02
N SER A 124 -24.87 -11.64 21.03
CA SER A 124 -23.48 -11.78 20.57
C SER A 124 -22.47 -11.28 21.61
N LEU A 125 -22.76 -10.18 22.32
CA LEU A 125 -21.90 -9.70 23.40
C LEU A 125 -21.93 -10.63 24.63
N ASP A 126 -23.09 -11.19 24.98
CA ASP A 126 -23.22 -12.18 26.06
C ASP A 126 -22.47 -13.48 25.74
N MET A 127 -22.59 -13.99 24.50
CA MET A 127 -21.81 -15.15 24.05
C MET A 127 -20.29 -14.87 24.03
N ARG A 128 -19.89 -13.66 23.62
CA ARG A 128 -18.47 -13.25 23.60
C ARG A 128 -17.91 -13.10 25.02
N GLN A 129 -18.67 -12.52 25.94
CA GLN A 129 -18.25 -12.38 27.33
C GLN A 129 -18.18 -13.72 28.04
N LYS A 130 -19.17 -14.60 27.80
CA LYS A 130 -19.18 -15.96 28.35
C LYS A 130 -18.02 -16.82 27.80
N ALA A 131 -17.61 -16.61 26.55
CA ALA A 131 -16.41 -17.25 25.99
C ALA A 131 -15.11 -16.73 26.64
N LEU A 132 -14.97 -15.42 26.82
CA LEU A 132 -13.80 -14.81 27.48
C LEU A 132 -13.67 -15.26 28.95
N GLU A 133 -14.77 -15.32 29.70
CA GLU A 133 -14.78 -15.83 31.07
C GLU A 133 -14.48 -17.34 31.17
N THR A 134 -14.82 -18.10 30.13
CA THR A 134 -14.51 -19.54 30.06
C THR A 134 -13.03 -19.78 29.73
N MET A 135 -12.43 -18.93 28.90
CA MET A 135 -10.98 -18.97 28.62
C MET A 135 -10.14 -18.58 29.84
N ASP A 136 -10.54 -17.56 30.60
CA ASP A 136 -9.84 -17.15 31.82
C ASP A 136 -9.84 -18.25 32.91
N LYS A 137 -10.93 -19.03 32.98
CA LYS A 137 -11.03 -20.23 33.85
C LYS A 137 -10.24 -21.44 33.35
N THR A 138 -9.88 -21.49 32.07
CA THR A 138 -9.06 -22.56 31.48
C THR A 138 -7.57 -22.24 31.63
N HIS A 139 -7.22 -20.95 31.60
CA HIS A 139 -5.89 -20.43 31.86
C HIS A 139 -5.36 -20.76 33.27
N LYS A 140 -6.22 -20.68 34.29
CA LYS A 140 -5.87 -21.10 35.66
C LYS A 140 -5.58 -22.61 35.82
N ARG A 141 -5.90 -23.43 34.81
CA ARG A 141 -5.72 -24.89 34.86
C ARG A 141 -4.54 -25.40 34.01
N ASN A 142 -3.93 -24.58 33.13
CA ASN A 142 -2.83 -25.04 32.29
C ASN A 142 -1.73 -23.95 32.11
N PRO A 143 -0.60 -24.03 32.83
CA PRO A 143 0.44 -22.98 32.86
C PRO A 143 1.31 -22.86 31.59
N GLU A 144 1.17 -23.77 30.63
CA GLU A 144 1.92 -23.73 29.36
C GLU A 144 1.40 -22.70 28.36
N GLU A 145 0.07 -22.51 28.27
CA GLU A 145 -0.55 -21.57 27.31
C GLU A 145 -0.30 -20.10 27.67
N GLY A 146 -0.06 -19.79 28.95
CA GLY A 146 0.29 -18.42 29.39
C GLY A 146 1.70 -17.98 29.03
N ARG A 147 2.66 -18.91 29.05
CA ARG A 147 4.03 -18.61 28.62
C ARG A 147 4.11 -18.31 27.13
N ALA A 148 3.28 -18.98 26.31
CA ALA A 148 3.20 -18.72 24.88
C ALA A 148 2.63 -17.32 24.56
N LEU A 149 1.62 -16.87 25.31
CA LEU A 149 1.04 -15.53 25.15
C LEU A 149 1.99 -14.41 25.63
N GLU A 150 2.70 -14.64 26.74
CA GLU A 150 3.73 -13.72 27.22
C GLU A 150 4.87 -13.57 26.20
N TYR A 151 5.34 -14.69 25.62
CA TYR A 151 6.36 -14.68 24.57
C TYR A 151 5.90 -13.90 23.32
N LEU A 152 4.65 -14.09 22.89
CA LEU A 152 4.09 -13.35 21.75
C LEU A 152 3.96 -11.85 22.05
N LYS A 153 3.60 -11.48 23.27
CA LYS A 153 3.49 -10.08 23.70
C LYS A 153 4.88 -9.41 23.77
N GLU A 154 5.85 -10.10 24.36
CA GLU A 154 7.24 -9.61 24.44
C GLU A 154 7.84 -9.44 23.05
N ARG A 155 7.61 -10.40 22.15
CA ARG A 155 8.05 -10.32 20.75
C ARG A 155 7.41 -9.14 20.01
N ALA A 156 6.11 -8.89 20.21
CA ALA A 156 5.44 -7.74 19.61
C ALA A 156 6.00 -6.40 20.13
N GLN A 157 6.38 -6.34 21.41
CA GLN A 157 7.02 -5.16 22.00
C GLN A 157 8.44 -4.96 21.44
N GLN A 158 9.20 -6.03 21.27
CA GLN A 158 10.54 -5.98 20.65
C GLN A 158 10.46 -5.54 19.18
N ASP A 159 9.52 -6.07 18.40
CA ASP A 159 9.31 -5.67 17.00
C ASP A 159 8.90 -4.20 16.89
N GLN A 160 8.08 -3.70 17.83
CA GLN A 160 7.69 -2.29 17.87
C GLN A 160 8.88 -1.37 18.24
N ALA A 161 9.72 -1.79 19.18
CA ALA A 161 10.90 -1.04 19.60
C ALA A 161 11.95 -0.95 18.47
N LEU A 162 12.24 -2.07 17.80
CA LEU A 162 13.16 -2.09 16.65
C LEU A 162 12.68 -1.18 15.51
N LYS A 163 11.37 -1.15 15.25
CA LYS A 163 10.79 -0.27 14.24
C LYS A 163 10.93 1.21 14.59
N GLN A 164 10.88 1.55 15.89
CA GLN A 164 11.09 2.92 16.35
C GLN A 164 12.56 3.34 16.19
N GLU A 165 13.49 2.46 16.58
CA GLU A 165 14.94 2.70 16.43
C GLU A 165 15.34 2.85 14.94
N GLU A 166 14.81 2.00 14.05
CA GLU A 166 15.02 2.12 12.60
C GLU A 166 14.54 3.48 12.05
N LEU A 167 13.38 3.95 12.53
CA LEU A 167 12.82 5.24 12.12
C LEU A 167 13.69 6.41 12.58
N GLU A 168 14.22 6.34 13.81
CA GLU A 168 15.11 7.37 14.36
C GLU A 168 16.45 7.44 13.61
N LEU A 169 17.07 6.29 13.35
CA LEU A 169 18.31 6.22 12.56
C LEU A 169 18.11 6.77 11.15
N LYS A 170 16.99 6.42 10.50
CA LYS A 170 16.66 6.93 9.17
C LYS A 170 16.43 8.45 9.16
N LYS A 171 15.82 8.99 10.22
CA LYS A 171 15.66 10.44 10.38
C LYS A 171 17.03 11.13 10.54
N GLN A 172 17.92 10.56 11.36
CA GLN A 172 19.26 11.10 11.59
C GLN A 172 20.14 11.05 10.33
N GLU A 173 20.05 9.97 9.55
CA GLU A 173 20.73 9.85 8.25
C GLU A 173 20.22 10.91 7.26
N ASN A 174 18.90 11.11 7.18
CA ASN A 174 18.31 12.10 6.31
C ASN A 174 18.72 13.54 6.70
N GLU A 175 18.76 13.85 8.00
CA GLU A 175 19.30 15.12 8.50
C GLU A 175 20.78 15.31 8.14
N ARG A 176 21.61 14.25 8.25
CA ARG A 176 23.00 14.30 7.81
C ARG A 176 23.14 14.60 6.33
N LEU A 177 22.35 13.95 5.48
CA LEU A 177 22.37 14.20 4.03
C LEU A 177 21.94 15.63 3.69
N GLN A 178 20.89 16.14 4.35
CA GLN A 178 20.47 17.53 4.19
C GLN A 178 21.55 18.52 4.65
N ASN A 179 22.24 18.23 5.75
CA ASN A 179 23.34 19.06 6.24
C ASN A 179 24.52 19.08 5.25
N ILE A 180 24.89 17.92 4.69
CA ILE A 180 25.94 17.84 3.65
C ILE A 180 25.54 18.62 2.40
N GLN A 181 24.30 18.45 1.93
CA GLN A 181 23.79 19.19 0.77
C GLN A 181 23.80 20.71 1.02
N THR A 182 23.37 21.15 2.21
CA THR A 182 23.37 22.56 2.61
C THR A 182 24.79 23.11 2.64
N LEU A 183 25.75 22.35 3.19
CA LEU A 183 27.16 22.74 3.21
C LEU A 183 27.74 22.89 1.81
N LEU A 184 27.43 21.97 0.89
CA LEU A 184 27.86 22.05 -0.51
C LEU A 184 27.29 23.30 -1.21
N ILE A 185 26.01 23.59 -0.99
CA ILE A 185 25.36 24.80 -1.54
C ILE A 185 26.02 26.06 -0.97
N GLN A 186 26.31 26.09 0.33
CA GLN A 186 26.96 27.23 0.97
C GLN A 186 28.39 27.43 0.44
N MET A 187 29.15 26.36 0.26
CA MET A 187 30.50 26.41 -0.32
C MET A 187 30.46 26.94 -1.76
N PHE A 188 29.51 26.47 -2.57
CA PHE A 188 29.33 26.94 -3.94
C PHE A 188 28.97 28.43 -4.00
N LYS A 189 28.11 28.90 -3.08
CA LYS A 189 27.75 30.31 -2.96
C LYS A 189 28.97 31.19 -2.65
N VAL A 190 29.79 30.80 -1.66
CA VAL A 190 31.01 31.53 -1.29
C VAL A 190 32.00 31.60 -2.47
N MET A 191 32.15 30.49 -3.22
CA MET A 191 33.01 30.46 -4.40
C MET A 191 32.51 31.40 -5.51
N MET A 192 31.20 31.40 -5.79
CA MET A 192 30.59 32.32 -6.74
C MET A 192 30.77 33.79 -6.33
N ASP A 193 30.53 34.11 -5.07
CA ASP A 193 30.68 35.48 -4.56
C ASP A 193 32.14 35.95 -4.68
N GLN A 194 33.11 35.06 -4.40
CA GLN A 194 34.53 35.37 -4.59
C GLN A 194 34.89 35.61 -6.06
N GLN A 195 34.39 34.79 -6.99
CA GLN A 195 34.65 35.00 -8.42
C GLN A 195 34.05 36.32 -8.93
N GLN A 196 32.86 36.69 -8.48
CA GLN A 196 32.24 37.97 -8.82
C GLN A 196 33.03 39.16 -8.26
N GLN A 197 33.54 39.05 -7.03
CA GLN A 197 34.39 40.09 -6.43
C GLN A 197 35.69 40.26 -7.21
N VAL A 198 36.37 39.18 -7.59
CA VAL A 198 37.59 39.23 -8.41
C VAL A 198 37.31 39.91 -9.75
N GLN A 199 36.27 39.52 -10.48
CA GLN A 199 35.92 40.16 -11.75
C GLN A 199 35.58 41.64 -11.59
N LYS A 200 34.90 42.01 -10.50
CA LYS A 200 34.57 43.41 -10.22
C LYS A 200 35.83 44.23 -9.93
N GLN A 201 36.74 43.67 -9.15
CA GLN A 201 38.01 44.31 -8.82
C GLN A 201 38.91 44.45 -10.06
N GLU A 202 38.98 43.44 -10.93
CA GLU A 202 39.68 43.54 -12.22
C GLU A 202 39.10 44.65 -13.11
N LYS A 203 37.76 44.76 -13.20
CA LYS A 203 37.10 45.83 -13.95
C LYS A 203 37.37 47.20 -13.35
N ASP A 204 37.31 47.33 -12.03
CA ASP A 204 37.58 48.59 -11.34
C ASP A 204 39.05 49.01 -11.50
N ASP A 205 39.99 48.08 -11.42
CA ASP A 205 41.42 48.36 -11.59
C ASP A 205 41.77 48.66 -13.06
N MET A 206 41.15 47.97 -14.02
CA MET A 206 41.26 48.31 -15.44
C MET A 206 40.69 49.71 -15.73
N SER A 207 39.56 50.07 -15.13
CA SER A 207 38.94 51.40 -15.25
C SER A 207 39.82 52.52 -14.67
N LYS A 208 40.46 52.27 -13.52
CA LYS A 208 41.44 53.21 -12.93
C LYS A 208 42.66 53.38 -13.82
N MET A 209 43.24 52.29 -14.34
CA MET A 209 44.36 52.36 -15.27
C MET A 209 44.00 53.13 -16.55
N PHE A 210 42.80 52.93 -17.09
CA PHE A 210 42.34 53.63 -18.29
C PHE A 210 42.18 55.13 -18.05
N LYS A 211 41.70 55.55 -16.87
CA LYS A 211 41.63 56.96 -16.48
C LYS A 211 43.03 57.59 -16.36
N THR A 212 43.97 56.91 -15.71
CA THR A 212 45.35 57.43 -15.56
C THR A 212 46.14 57.53 -16.86
N LEU A 213 45.71 56.85 -17.93
CA LEU A 213 46.32 56.94 -19.27
C LEU A 213 45.72 58.06 -20.14
N LEU A 214 44.59 58.65 -19.72
CA LEU A 214 43.88 59.70 -20.44
C LEU A 214 44.11 61.12 -19.86
N ASP A 215 44.70 61.21 -18.67
CA ASP A 215 45.19 62.44 -18.03
C ASP A 215 46.69 62.67 -18.34
#